data_AF-A0A4Y7KEE1-F1
#
_entry.id   AF-A0A4Y7KEE1-F1
#
_cell.length_a   1.000
_cell.length_b   1.000
_cell.length_c   1.000
_cell.angle_alpha   90.00
_cell.angle_beta   90.00
_cell.angle_gamma   90.00
#
_symmetry.space_group_name_H-M   'P 1'
#
loop_
_entity.id
_entity.type
_entity.pdbx_description
1 polymer ?
#
loop_
_entity_poly.entity_id
_entity_poly.type
_entity_poly.pdbx_seq_one_letter_code
_entity_poly.pdbx_strand_id
1 'polypeptide(L)'
;MYYQISYGRFSIKHEQNCELDLFVVQADGKKIVDLNKQNALCSRLRMELLHPLQVAVVSRGPDSELLVVNPVELSGSGRPLVFYDITLALKCSRYAFFRYAVLLFLFLFYFYFFQADIGRHMIGDKECEVYRILLDEGNGFSMSWKKIECEVRKMLMGWE
;
A
#
# COMPACT_ATOMS: atom_id res chain seq x y z
N MET A 1 -16.27 -19.39 6.06
CA MET A 1 -16.15 -19.51 7.53
C MET A 1 -15.85 -18.15 8.09
N TYR A 2 -16.66 -17.65 9.02
CA TYR A 2 -16.43 -16.35 9.65
C TYR A 2 -15.66 -16.55 10.95
N TYR A 3 -14.54 -15.83 11.08
CA TYR A 3 -13.74 -15.76 12.30
C TYR A 3 -13.91 -14.38 12.90
N GLN A 4 -13.97 -14.31 14.23
CA GLN A 4 -13.99 -13.05 14.96
C GLN A 4 -12.75 -12.94 15.82
N ILE A 5 -12.07 -11.79 15.73
CA ILE A 5 -10.96 -11.46 16.63
C ILE A 5 -11.60 -10.88 17.89
N SER A 6 -11.48 -11.61 18.99
CA SER A 6 -12.01 -11.20 20.30
C SER A 6 -11.00 -10.37 21.08
N TYR A 7 -9.71 -10.62 20.87
CA TYR A 7 -8.62 -9.84 21.48
C TYR A 7 -7.37 -9.91 20.60
N GLY A 8 -6.57 -8.85 20.62
CA GLY A 8 -5.27 -8.80 19.96
C GLY A 8 -4.27 -8.04 20.79
N ARG A 9 -3.04 -8.54 20.88
CA ARG A 9 -1.91 -7.87 21.53
C ARG A 9 -0.76 -7.77 20.54
N PHE A 10 -0.27 -6.55 20.36
CA PHE A 10 0.93 -6.28 19.58
C PHE A 10 2.07 -5.89 20.52
N SER A 11 3.21 -6.52 20.36
CA SER A 11 4.40 -6.31 21.19
C SER A 11 5.62 -6.11 20.29
N ILE A 12 6.40 -5.05 20.53
CA ILE A 12 7.67 -4.84 19.83
C ILE A 12 8.78 -5.49 20.67
N LYS A 13 9.53 -6.43 20.06
CA LYS A 13 10.76 -6.98 20.61
C LYS A 13 11.95 -6.12 20.13
N HIS A 14 13.12 -6.25 20.76
CA HIS A 14 14.32 -5.56 20.30
C HIS A 14 14.67 -5.93 18.85
N GLU A 15 15.22 -4.97 18.11
CA GLU A 15 15.73 -5.12 16.73
C GLU A 15 14.68 -5.60 15.71
N GLN A 16 13.64 -4.77 15.48
CA GLN A 16 12.68 -4.92 14.36
C GLN A 16 11.78 -6.17 14.39
N ASN A 17 11.87 -6.98 15.45
CA ASN A 17 10.96 -8.11 15.64
C ASN A 17 9.69 -7.64 16.34
N CYS A 18 8.52 -8.00 15.80
CA CYS A 18 7.24 -7.78 16.46
C CYS A 18 6.53 -9.12 16.69
N GLU A 19 5.75 -9.16 17.76
CA GLU A 19 4.91 -10.30 18.13
C GLU A 19 3.47 -9.84 18.14
N LEU A 20 2.62 -10.58 17.44
CA LEU A 20 1.19 -10.35 17.36
C LEU A 20 0.47 -11.57 17.91
N ASP A 21 -0.12 -11.45 19.09
CA ASP A 21 -0.95 -12.48 19.71
C ASP A 21 -2.42 -12.17 19.42
N LEU A 22 -3.12 -13.09 18.77
CA LEU A 22 -4.55 -12.94 18.46
C LEU A 22 -5.37 -14.03 19.16
N PHE A 23 -6.43 -13.61 19.85
CA PHE A 23 -7.47 -14.51 20.33
C PHE A 23 -8.62 -14.52 19.32
N VAL A 24 -8.74 -15.62 18.58
CA VAL A 24 -9.70 -15.79 17.49
C VAL A 24 -10.73 -16.85 17.85
N VAL A 25 -12.00 -16.51 17.71
CA VAL A 25 -13.14 -17.41 17.91
C VAL A 25 -13.87 -17.67 16.59
N GLN A 26 -14.48 -18.84 16.48
CA GLN A 26 -15.40 -19.14 15.38
C GLN A 26 -16.72 -18.39 15.56
N ALA A 27 -17.52 -18.32 14.50
CA ALA A 27 -18.86 -17.72 14.54
C ALA A 27 -19.79 -18.32 15.61
N ASP A 28 -19.53 -19.56 16.06
CA ASP A 28 -20.26 -20.21 17.15
C ASP A 28 -19.69 -19.90 18.56
N GLY A 29 -18.71 -18.99 18.65
CA GLY A 29 -18.03 -18.60 19.88
C GLY A 29 -16.97 -19.59 20.36
N LYS A 30 -16.77 -20.72 19.67
CA LYS A 30 -15.82 -21.76 20.11
C LYS A 30 -14.41 -21.49 19.61
N LYS A 31 -13.43 -22.01 20.37
CA LYS A 31 -12.03 -22.04 19.96
C LYS A 31 -11.85 -22.89 18.70
N ILE A 32 -10.93 -22.49 17.83
CA ILE A 32 -10.50 -23.29 16.69
C ILE A 32 -9.61 -24.42 17.25
N VAL A 33 -10.12 -25.64 17.37
CA VAL A 33 -9.34 -26.80 17.88
C VAL A 33 -8.58 -27.51 16.75
N ASP A 34 -9.12 -27.45 15.53
CA ASP A 34 -8.56 -28.07 14.34
C ASP A 34 -7.23 -27.40 13.94
N LEU A 35 -6.14 -28.17 13.97
CA LEU A 35 -4.79 -27.69 13.67
C LEU A 35 -4.63 -27.25 12.21
N ASN A 36 -5.33 -27.89 11.27
CA ASN A 36 -5.28 -27.50 9.86
C ASN A 36 -5.93 -26.13 9.65
N LYS A 37 -7.05 -25.87 10.34
CA LYS A 37 -7.70 -24.55 10.33
C LYS A 37 -6.83 -23.48 10.98
N GLN A 38 -6.17 -23.79 12.10
CA GLN A 38 -5.21 -22.88 12.74
C GLN A 38 -4.04 -22.56 11.80
N ASN A 39 -3.43 -23.57 11.18
CA ASN A 39 -2.31 -23.39 10.26
C ASN A 39 -2.72 -22.58 9.03
N ALA A 40 -3.89 -22.84 8.45
CA ALA A 40 -4.42 -22.07 7.33
C ALA A 40 -4.63 -20.59 7.71
N LEU A 41 -5.18 -20.32 8.90
CA LEU A 41 -5.35 -18.96 9.41
C LEU A 41 -4.01 -18.26 9.63
N CYS A 42 -3.05 -18.92 10.27
CA CYS A 42 -1.71 -18.39 10.50
C CYS A 42 -0.97 -18.09 9.20
N SER A 43 -1.04 -19.00 8.21
CA SER A 43 -0.43 -18.79 6.89
C SER A 43 -1.03 -17.59 6.18
N ARG A 44 -2.36 -17.41 6.28
CA ARG A 44 -3.04 -16.25 5.69
C ARG A 44 -2.64 -14.94 6.38
N LEU A 45 -2.63 -14.91 7.72
CA LEU A 45 -2.19 -13.74 8.48
C LEU A 45 -0.73 -13.37 8.16
N ARG A 46 0.17 -14.35 8.08
CA ARG A 46 1.57 -14.11 7.67
C ARG A 46 1.65 -13.50 6.27
N MET A 47 0.86 -14.01 5.33
CA MET A 47 0.84 -13.46 3.97
C MET A 47 0.33 -12.01 3.95
N GLU A 48 -0.71 -11.67 4.71
CA GLU A 48 -1.19 -10.28 4.83
C GLU A 48 -0.16 -9.36 5.50
N LEU A 49 0.56 -9.86 6.51
CA LEU A 49 1.52 -9.07 7.28
C LEU A 49 2.88 -8.89 6.56
N LEU A 50 3.28 -9.83 5.69
CA LEU A 50 4.55 -9.77 4.96
C LEU A 50 4.51 -8.76 3.80
N HIS A 51 3.36 -8.60 3.15
CA HIS A 51 3.21 -7.74 1.98
C HIS A 51 1.93 -6.90 2.06
N PRO A 52 1.80 -6.00 3.06
CA PRO A 52 0.59 -5.20 3.23
C PRO A 52 0.34 -4.26 2.05
N LEU A 53 1.38 -3.84 1.35
CA LEU A 53 1.36 -2.95 0.19
C LEU A 53 2.75 -2.99 -0.49
N GLN A 54 2.81 -2.96 -1.82
CA GLN A 54 4.09 -2.84 -2.54
C GLN A 54 4.17 -1.49 -3.25
N VAL A 55 5.33 -0.85 -3.14
CA VAL A 55 5.65 0.43 -3.80
C VAL A 55 7.01 0.26 -4.45
N ALA A 56 7.08 0.53 -5.75
CA ALA A 56 8.29 0.44 -6.56
C ALA A 56 8.30 1.50 -7.65
N VAL A 57 9.47 2.05 -7.97
CA VAL A 57 9.70 2.84 -9.18
C VAL A 57 10.33 1.94 -10.24
N VAL A 58 9.72 1.88 -11.42
CA VAL A 58 10.16 1.05 -12.54
C VAL A 58 10.42 1.90 -13.77
N SER A 59 11.37 1.49 -14.60
CA SER A 59 11.60 2.12 -15.91
C SER A 59 10.56 1.65 -16.93
N ARG A 60 9.92 2.58 -17.62
CA ARG A 60 9.05 2.34 -18.78
C ARG A 60 9.63 3.04 -20.01
N GLY A 61 10.62 2.41 -20.63
CA GLY A 61 11.31 2.99 -21.78
C GLY A 61 12.13 4.23 -21.36
N PRO A 62 11.92 5.41 -21.99
CA PRO A 62 12.60 6.64 -21.58
C PRO A 62 12.04 7.26 -20.31
N ASP A 63 10.86 6.83 -19.84
CA ASP A 63 10.18 7.40 -18.68
C ASP A 63 10.29 6.49 -17.45
N SER A 64 10.06 7.06 -16.26
CA SER A 64 9.96 6.32 -15.01
C SER A 64 8.50 6.26 -14.54
N GLU A 65 8.08 5.15 -13.93
CA GLU A 65 6.74 4.98 -13.38
C GLU A 65 6.79 4.56 -11.91
N LEU A 66 5.98 5.21 -11.08
CA LEU A 66 5.65 4.74 -9.74
C LEU A 66 4.52 3.71 -9.83
N LEU A 67 4.82 2.49 -9.38
CA LEU A 67 3.85 1.41 -9.19
C LEU A 67 3.51 1.28 -7.72
N VAL A 68 2.22 1.34 -7.43
CA VAL A 68 1.67 1.00 -6.11
C VAL A 68 0.70 -0.16 -6.28
N VAL A 69 1.02 -1.28 -5.64
CA VAL A 69 0.18 -2.49 -5.63
C VAL A 69 -0.45 -2.59 -4.25
N ASN A 70 -1.73 -2.28 -4.18
CA ASN A 70 -2.55 -2.36 -2.98
C ASN A 70 -3.42 -3.62 -3.03
N PRO A 71 -3.22 -4.59 -2.13
CA PRO A 71 -4.13 -5.73 -2.00
C PRO A 71 -5.56 -5.23 -1.74
N VAL A 72 -6.53 -5.76 -2.48
CA VAL A 72 -7.95 -5.46 -2.23
C VAL A 72 -8.36 -6.17 -0.95
N GLU A 73 -9.11 -5.49 -0.10
CA GLU A 73 -9.64 -6.11 1.10
C GLU A 73 -10.56 -7.28 0.72
N LEU A 74 -10.69 -8.28 1.60
CA LEU A 74 -11.63 -9.39 1.40
C LEU A 74 -13.10 -8.94 1.34
N SER A 75 -13.38 -7.69 1.72
CA SER A 75 -14.67 -7.02 1.57
C SER A 75 -14.96 -6.58 0.12
N GLY A 76 -14.00 -6.70 -0.80
CA GLY A 76 -14.08 -6.20 -2.18
C GLY A 76 -13.96 -4.67 -2.29
N SER A 77 -13.82 -3.99 -1.15
CA SER A 77 -13.60 -2.56 -1.07
C SER A 77 -12.12 -2.28 -1.27
N GLY A 78 -11.79 -1.44 -2.24
CA GLY A 78 -10.47 -0.84 -2.33
C GLY A 78 -10.22 0.04 -1.10
N ARG A 79 -8.94 0.27 -0.76
CA ARG A 79 -8.61 1.17 0.34
C ARG A 79 -9.01 2.60 -0.09
N PRO A 80 -9.89 3.28 0.64
CA PRO A 80 -10.25 4.66 0.30
C PRO A 80 -8.98 5.52 0.37
N LEU A 81 -8.88 6.50 -0.52
CA LEU A 81 -7.82 7.52 -0.53
C LEU A 81 -6.40 7.07 -0.94
N VAL A 82 -6.16 5.84 -1.42
CA VAL A 82 -4.82 5.42 -1.89
C VAL A 82 -4.22 6.41 -2.89
N PHE A 83 -5.01 6.83 -3.88
CA PHE A 83 -4.57 7.82 -4.84
C PHE A 83 -4.25 9.18 -4.18
N TYR A 84 -5.09 9.62 -3.25
CA TYR A 84 -4.87 10.85 -2.49
C TYR A 84 -3.58 10.78 -1.67
N ASP A 85 -3.35 9.69 -0.93
CA ASP A 85 -2.14 9.47 -0.13
C ASP A 85 -0.89 9.45 -1.00
N ILE A 86 -0.94 8.84 -2.19
CA ILE A 86 0.18 8.88 -3.14
C ILE A 86 0.45 10.32 -3.59
N THR A 87 -0.58 11.07 -4.00
CA THR A 87 -0.41 12.47 -4.39
C THR A 87 0.09 13.34 -3.25
N LEU A 88 -0.34 13.05 -2.02
CA LEU A 88 0.10 13.75 -0.82
C LEU A 88 1.55 13.43 -0.49
N ALA A 89 1.99 12.18 -0.60
CA ALA A 89 3.40 11.80 -0.42
C ALA A 89 4.31 12.50 -1.43
N LEU A 90 3.91 12.50 -2.70
CA LEU A 90 4.65 13.20 -3.77
C LEU A 90 4.63 14.72 -3.55
N LYS A 91 3.59 15.27 -2.92
CA LYS A 91 3.51 16.70 -2.54
C LYS A 91 4.35 17.02 -1.30
N CYS A 92 4.31 16.20 -0.24
CA CYS A 92 5.00 16.43 1.03
C CYS A 92 6.50 16.15 0.95
N SER A 93 6.94 15.32 -0.01
CA SER A 93 8.37 15.18 -0.34
C SER A 93 9.04 16.51 -0.79
N ARG A 94 8.24 17.59 -0.99
CA ARG A 94 8.68 18.94 -1.37
C ARG A 94 8.63 19.97 -0.23
N TYR A 95 9.57 19.88 0.71
CA TYR A 95 10.05 21.09 1.38
C TYR A 95 11.02 21.94 0.52
N ALA A 96 11.17 21.67 -0.79
CA ALA A 96 11.80 22.62 -1.70
C ALA A 96 11.13 22.66 -3.07
N PHE A 97 10.58 23.84 -3.37
CA PHE A 97 10.38 24.41 -4.70
C PHE A 97 9.34 23.78 -5.63
N PHE A 98 8.05 23.88 -5.32
CA PHE A 98 7.01 23.85 -6.38
C PHE A 98 5.66 24.37 -5.84
N ARG A 99 5.61 25.64 -5.44
CA ARG A 99 4.43 26.19 -4.72
C ARG A 99 3.29 26.72 -5.59
N TYR A 100 3.48 26.91 -6.90
CA TYR A 100 2.42 27.42 -7.78
C TYR A 100 2.29 26.69 -9.11
N ALA A 101 3.39 26.16 -9.65
CA ALA A 101 3.35 25.41 -10.90
C ALA A 101 2.72 24.01 -10.76
N VAL A 102 2.73 23.36 -9.59
CA VAL A 102 2.13 22.01 -9.42
C VAL A 102 0.63 22.04 -9.21
N LEU A 103 0.05 23.12 -8.71
CA LEU A 103 -1.41 23.24 -8.68
C LEU A 103 -1.96 23.57 -10.07
N LEU A 104 -1.29 24.43 -10.83
CA LEU A 104 -1.68 24.72 -12.21
C LEU A 104 -1.36 23.55 -13.15
N PHE A 105 -0.22 22.88 -12.95
CA PHE A 105 0.14 21.65 -13.66
C PHE A 105 -0.78 20.53 -13.21
N LEU A 106 -1.01 20.23 -11.93
CA LEU A 106 -2.01 19.22 -11.55
C LEU A 106 -3.42 19.56 -12.07
N PHE A 107 -3.82 20.83 -12.21
CA PHE A 107 -5.15 21.20 -12.75
C PHE A 107 -5.22 21.11 -14.29
N LEU A 108 -4.16 21.49 -15.01
CA LEU A 108 -4.06 21.37 -16.47
C LEU A 108 -3.65 19.96 -16.92
N PHE A 109 -2.88 19.24 -16.11
CA PHE A 109 -2.42 17.86 -16.26
C PHE A 109 -3.47 16.87 -15.74
N TYR A 110 -4.32 17.23 -14.77
CA TYR A 110 -5.56 16.48 -14.47
C TYR A 110 -6.38 16.32 -15.75
N PHE A 111 -6.45 17.41 -16.52
CA PHE A 111 -7.25 17.52 -17.72
C PHE A 111 -6.58 16.88 -18.95
N TYR A 112 -5.24 16.74 -18.95
CA TYR A 112 -4.48 16.31 -20.13
C TYR A 112 -3.78 14.94 -20.01
N PHE A 113 -3.55 14.41 -18.79
CA PHE A 113 -2.64 13.27 -18.57
C PHE A 113 -3.08 12.29 -17.47
N PHE A 114 -4.38 12.15 -17.20
CA PHE A 114 -4.86 11.04 -16.38
C PHE A 114 -4.77 9.70 -17.13
N GLN A 115 -3.54 9.24 -17.36
CA GLN A 115 -3.24 7.83 -17.53
C GLN A 115 -2.73 7.27 -16.20
N ALA A 116 -3.42 7.63 -15.10
CA ALA A 116 -3.38 6.82 -13.90
C ALA A 116 -4.21 5.57 -14.20
N ASP A 117 -3.54 4.54 -14.73
CA ASP A 117 -4.19 3.26 -14.99
C ASP A 117 -4.40 2.58 -13.64
N ILE A 118 -5.66 2.57 -13.20
CA ILE A 118 -6.10 1.87 -12.00
C ILE A 118 -6.75 0.58 -12.50
N GLY A 119 -5.98 -0.49 -12.46
CA GLY A 119 -6.44 -1.81 -12.87
C GLY A 119 -6.51 -2.74 -11.68
N ARG A 120 -7.60 -3.50 -11.58
CA ARG A 120 -7.68 -4.66 -10.70
C ARG A 120 -7.01 -5.85 -11.38
N HIS A 121 -6.01 -6.40 -10.73
CA HIS A 121 -5.21 -7.49 -11.25
C HIS A 121 -5.17 -8.62 -10.24
N MET A 122 -5.25 -9.87 -10.73
CA MET A 122 -4.94 -11.03 -9.91
C MET A 122 -3.42 -11.19 -9.85
N ILE A 123 -2.85 -11.00 -8.65
CA ILE A 123 -1.43 -11.24 -8.38
C ILE A 123 -1.37 -12.42 -7.42
N GLY A 124 -1.01 -13.60 -7.96
CA GLY A 124 -1.12 -14.86 -7.22
C GLY A 124 -2.59 -15.24 -7.00
N ASP A 125 -2.97 -15.44 -5.74
CA ASP A 125 -4.32 -15.76 -5.29
C ASP A 125 -5.14 -14.54 -4.81
N LYS A 126 -4.58 -13.32 -4.96
CA LYS A 126 -5.19 -12.08 -4.47
C LYS A 126 -5.51 -11.10 -5.60
N GLU A 127 -6.66 -10.46 -5.46
CA GLU A 127 -7.01 -9.28 -6.25
C GLU A 127 -6.29 -8.07 -5.66
N CYS A 128 -5.60 -7.31 -6.51
CA CYS A 128 -4.85 -6.13 -6.14
C CYS A 128 -5.25 -4.97 -7.05
N GLU A 129 -5.42 -3.79 -6.46
CA GLU A 129 -5.52 -2.52 -7.17
C GLU A 129 -4.10 -2.03 -7.47
N VAL A 130 -3.78 -1.94 -8.77
CA VAL A 130 -2.49 -1.47 -9.25
C VAL A 130 -2.66 -0.04 -9.73
N TYR A 131 -1.93 0.88 -9.10
CA TYR A 131 -1.87 2.28 -9.48
C TYR A 131 -0.56 2.53 -10.22
N ARG A 132 -0.66 3.01 -11.46
CA ARG A 132 0.48 3.39 -12.28
C ARG A 132 0.53 4.91 -12.40
N ILE A 133 1.63 5.54 -12.02
CA ILE A 133 1.79 7.00 -12.08
C ILE A 133 3.09 7.30 -12.81
N LEU A 134 2.98 7.99 -13.94
CA LEU A 134 4.14 8.46 -14.70
C LEU A 134 4.90 9.53 -13.91
N LEU A 135 6.21 9.36 -13.79
CA LEU A 135 7.13 10.32 -13.20
C LEU A 135 7.94 10.96 -14.32
N ASP A 136 7.76 12.28 -14.51
CA ASP A 136 8.51 13.05 -15.50
C ASP A 136 9.97 13.25 -15.03
N GLU A 137 10.92 12.72 -15.79
CA GLU A 137 12.36 12.80 -15.51
C GLU A 137 12.96 14.21 -15.76
N GLY A 138 12.14 15.18 -16.20
CA GLY A 138 12.56 16.55 -16.47
C GLY A 138 13.08 17.29 -15.24
N ASN A 139 14.41 17.27 -15.02
CA ASN A 139 15.25 18.13 -14.14
C ASN A 139 14.74 18.52 -12.73
N GLY A 140 13.63 17.98 -12.25
CA GLY A 140 12.89 18.47 -11.08
C GLY A 140 12.87 17.51 -9.89
N PHE A 141 13.29 16.26 -10.07
CA PHE A 141 13.44 15.31 -8.97
C PHE A 141 14.83 15.44 -8.36
N SER A 142 14.94 16.12 -7.22
CA SER A 142 16.16 16.16 -6.41
C SER A 142 16.39 14.89 -5.58
N MET A 143 15.58 13.86 -5.81
CA MET A 143 15.34 12.76 -4.89
C MET A 143 15.59 11.43 -5.58
N SER A 144 16.32 10.52 -4.93
CA SER A 144 16.51 9.17 -5.46
C SER A 144 15.19 8.40 -5.46
N TRP A 145 15.02 7.50 -6.45
CA TRP A 145 13.84 6.64 -6.58
C TRP A 145 13.50 5.90 -5.29
N LYS A 146 14.53 5.38 -4.60
CA LYS A 146 14.39 4.73 -3.28
C LYS A 146 13.75 5.61 -2.22
N LYS A 147 14.03 6.92 -2.24
CA LYS A 147 13.48 7.85 -1.27
C LYS A 147 12.00 8.15 -1.60
N ILE A 148 11.65 8.24 -2.89
CA ILE A 148 10.25 8.38 -3.33
C ILE A 148 9.44 7.15 -2.90
N GLU A 149 9.96 5.94 -3.15
CA GLU A 149 9.33 4.68 -2.70
C GLU A 149 9.10 4.68 -1.19
N CYS A 150 10.08 5.13 -0.42
CA CYS A 150 10.01 5.19 1.03
C CYS A 150 8.92 6.16 1.51
N GLU A 151 8.87 7.39 1.00
CA GLU A 151 7.86 8.39 1.41
C GLU A 151 6.44 7.98 1.02
N VAL A 152 6.25 7.44 -0.18
CA VAL A 152 4.95 6.94 -0.64
C VAL A 152 4.50 5.77 0.24
N ARG A 153 5.41 4.84 0.55
CA ARG A 153 5.13 3.73 1.45
C ARG A 153 4.78 4.22 2.85
N LYS A 154 5.53 5.17 3.41
CA LYS A 154 5.27 5.74 4.73
C LYS A 154 3.87 6.37 4.79
N MET A 155 3.52 7.21 3.82
CA MET A 155 2.21 7.85 3.77
C MET A 155 1.08 6.82 3.68
N LEU A 156 1.20 5.82 2.81
CA LEU A 156 0.17 4.79 2.64
C LEU A 156 0.05 3.88 3.86
N MET A 157 1.16 3.58 4.54
CA MET A 157 1.16 2.78 5.76
C MET A 157 0.79 3.59 7.02
N GLY A 158 0.70 4.92 6.92
CA GLY A 158 0.51 5.81 8.08
C GLY A 158 1.71 5.80 9.04
N TRP A 159 2.92 5.58 8.51
CA TRP A 159 4.16 5.59 9.29
C TRP A 159 4.76 7.00 9.32
N GLU A 160 5.24 7.42 10.50
CA GLU A 160 6.00 8.67 10.70
C GLU A 160 7.42 8.60 10.11
#